data_AF-A0AAD9YTW3-F1
#
_entry.id   AF-A0AAD9YTW3-F1
#
_cell.length_a   1.000
_cell.length_b   1.000
_cell.length_c   1.000
_cell.angle_alpha   90.00
_cell.angle_beta   90.00
_cell.angle_gamma   90.00
#
_symmetry.space_group_name_H-M   'P 1'
#
loop_
_entity.id
_entity.type
_entity.pdbx_description
1 polymer ?
#
loop_
_entity_poly.entity_id
_entity_poly.type
_entity_poly.pdbx_seq_one_letter_code
_entity_poly.pdbx_strand_id
1 'polypeptide(L)'
;MRRKDRSVYAEPSRSERISVYRDSDCKAIFSGLNHGRLRQRKAIASVVRERGLRVPGFSTERLITILRSLQKDRIFEHSSYACRAFPELFLDEEPISPAAASAPPSATVPAQTAMASIGRSQKDLVESLERLYTTGIYSDLTISSVAKTYSVHRAIVCPRSDFLTAACRSPFKESSDGSIHLPDDEPCVVDMMMQYFYLLDYRQSLYTDSLLQSPELEPSKAESITCLLLHAKVYTIAEKYAVDGLKDLAVAKFKDAAAQAWEPNGFLCAATEAYTSTIDTDRGFRDAVIEIFAVHEDLLDDEEAKTTIKSLGSLPYDLLLYFHREGNFL
;
A
#
# COMPACT_ATOMS: atom_id res chain seq x y z
N MET A 1 43.59 3.39 48.01
CA MET A 1 42.38 2.58 47.73
C MET A 1 41.24 3.52 47.31
N ARG A 2 40.90 3.61 46.02
CA ARG A 2 39.75 4.41 45.56
C ARG A 2 38.45 3.65 45.86
N ARG A 3 37.56 4.22 46.68
CA ARG A 3 36.19 3.72 46.89
C ARG A 3 35.51 3.63 45.53
N LYS A 4 35.21 2.41 45.04
CA LYS A 4 34.33 2.23 43.87
C LYS A 4 32.95 2.73 44.26
N ASP A 5 32.49 3.77 43.59
CA ASP A 5 31.20 4.39 43.85
C ASP A 5 30.09 3.36 43.60
N ARG A 6 29.33 3.03 44.66
CA ARG A 6 28.38 1.90 44.68
C ARG A 6 27.17 2.17 43.77
N SER A 7 26.96 3.44 43.38
CA SER A 7 25.89 3.90 42.48
C SER A 7 26.07 3.47 41.02
N VAL A 8 27.31 3.24 40.58
CA VAL A 8 27.64 2.93 39.17
C VAL A 8 27.10 1.55 38.73
N TYR A 9 26.95 0.63 39.69
CA TYR A 9 26.50 -0.75 39.45
C TYR A 9 25.05 -1.01 39.85
N ALA A 10 24.32 -0.01 40.33
CA ALA A 10 22.89 -0.11 40.58
C ALA A 10 22.12 -0.20 39.25
N GLU A 11 20.98 -0.90 39.23
CA GLU A 11 20.12 -0.95 38.04
C GLU A 11 19.70 0.48 37.63
N PRO A 12 19.73 0.83 36.33
CA PRO A 12 19.23 2.09 35.82
C PRO A 12 17.76 2.34 36.13
N SER A 13 17.43 3.53 36.64
CA SER A 13 16.05 3.95 36.80
C SER A 13 15.38 4.22 35.44
N ARG A 14 14.04 4.17 35.41
CA ARG A 14 13.25 4.40 34.20
C ARG A 14 13.54 5.76 33.56
N SER A 15 13.66 6.82 34.36
CA SER A 15 13.95 8.18 33.89
C SER A 15 15.34 8.31 33.26
N GLU A 16 16.36 7.67 33.84
CA GLU A 16 17.71 7.63 33.26
C GLU A 16 17.73 6.91 31.91
N ARG A 17 17.00 5.81 31.80
CA ARG A 17 16.86 5.04 30.55
C ARG A 17 16.18 5.86 29.45
N ILE A 18 15.13 6.60 29.79
CA ILE A 18 14.42 7.50 28.87
C ILE A 18 15.32 8.65 28.42
N SER A 19 16.06 9.27 29.35
CA SER A 19 16.96 10.38 29.04
C SER A 19 18.05 9.97 28.04
N VAL A 20 18.64 8.78 28.20
CA VAL A 20 19.64 8.24 27.26
C VAL A 20 19.00 7.80 25.94
N TYR A 21 17.76 7.31 25.94
CA TYR A 21 17.06 6.94 24.70
C TYR A 21 16.65 8.16 23.84
N ARG A 22 16.32 9.29 24.47
CA ARG A 22 15.96 10.56 23.79
C ARG A 22 17.16 11.30 23.21
N ASP A 23 18.38 11.01 23.70
CA ASP A 23 19.60 11.64 23.23
C ASP A 23 19.87 11.31 21.74
N SER A 24 20.04 12.34 20.92
CA SER A 24 20.14 12.21 19.46
C SER A 24 21.38 11.44 19.02
N ASP A 25 22.50 11.62 19.72
CA ASP A 25 23.77 10.97 19.38
C ASP A 25 23.72 9.49 19.76
N CYS A 26 23.13 9.16 20.92
CA CYS A 26 22.84 7.78 21.29
C CYS A 26 21.90 7.12 20.27
N LYS A 27 20.80 7.78 19.91
CA LYS A 27 19.84 7.23 18.95
C LYS A 27 20.50 6.97 17.60
N ALA A 28 21.25 7.93 17.05
CA ALA A 28 21.94 7.80 15.77
C ALA A 28 22.97 6.66 15.75
N ILE A 29 23.77 6.52 16.81
CA ILE A 29 24.81 5.48 16.89
C ILE A 29 24.18 4.10 17.04
N PHE A 30 23.18 3.95 17.90
CA PHE A 30 22.63 2.64 18.24
C PHE A 30 21.49 2.19 17.30
N SER A 31 20.87 3.10 16.53
CA SER A 31 19.89 2.75 15.49
C SER A 31 20.51 2.50 14.11
N GLY A 32 21.71 3.02 13.83
CA GLY A 32 22.33 2.96 12.49
C GLY A 32 23.43 1.89 12.29
N LEU A 33 23.88 1.21 13.34
CA LEU A 33 24.93 0.19 13.25
C LEU A 33 24.34 -1.21 13.05
N ASN A 34 24.80 -1.93 12.01
CA ASN A 34 24.48 -3.34 11.75
C ASN A 34 24.44 -4.15 13.05
N HIS A 35 23.24 -4.58 13.44
CA HIS A 35 22.87 -5.10 14.77
C HIS A 35 23.70 -6.32 15.23
N GLY A 36 24.49 -6.94 14.35
CA GLY A 36 25.38 -8.06 14.67
C GLY A 36 26.57 -7.71 15.57
N ARG A 37 27.15 -6.50 15.48
CA ARG A 37 28.32 -6.10 16.30
C ARG A 37 27.96 -5.65 17.70
N LEU A 38 26.77 -5.08 17.88
CA LEU A 38 26.29 -4.61 19.18
C LEU A 38 25.93 -5.78 20.12
N ARG A 39 25.58 -6.97 19.61
CA ARG A 39 25.24 -8.16 20.42
C ARG A 39 26.34 -8.64 21.37
N GLN A 40 27.58 -8.15 21.22
CA GLN A 40 28.69 -8.52 22.09
C GLN A 40 28.75 -7.59 23.32
N ARG A 41 28.69 -8.17 24.53
CA ARG A 41 28.73 -7.46 25.84
C ARG A 41 29.91 -6.49 26.01
N LYS A 42 30.98 -6.65 25.22
CA LYS A 42 32.19 -5.79 25.21
C LYS A 42 32.12 -4.62 24.21
N ALA A 43 31.18 -4.59 23.26
CA ALA A 43 31.12 -3.60 22.18
C ALA A 43 30.63 -2.21 22.64
N ILE A 44 29.61 -2.12 23.51
CA ILE A 44 29.07 -0.82 23.97
C ILE A 44 30.16 0.04 24.61
N ALA A 45 30.97 -0.55 25.50
CA ALA A 45 32.00 0.20 26.22
C ALA A 45 33.13 0.70 25.30
N SER A 46 33.39 0.00 24.19
CA SER A 46 34.31 0.44 23.13
C SER A 46 33.69 1.58 22.35
N VAL A 47 32.44 1.42 21.88
CA VAL A 47 31.74 2.42 21.08
C VAL A 47 31.60 3.75 21.82
N VAL A 48 31.23 3.71 23.11
CA VAL A 48 31.11 4.93 23.93
C VAL A 48 32.46 5.66 24.05
N ARG A 49 33.57 4.93 24.20
CA ARG A 49 34.92 5.52 24.35
C ARG A 49 35.53 5.96 23.02
N GLU A 50 35.41 5.16 21.97
CA GLU A 50 35.97 5.42 20.64
C GLU A 50 35.26 6.55 19.92
N ARG A 51 33.93 6.66 20.08
CA ARG A 51 33.13 7.74 19.49
C ARG A 51 32.94 8.95 20.40
N GLY A 52 33.53 8.91 21.60
CA GLY A 52 33.44 10.01 22.57
C GLY A 52 32.01 10.35 23.00
N LEU A 53 31.10 9.36 23.02
CA LEU A 53 29.68 9.58 23.29
C LEU A 53 29.46 10.11 24.71
N ARG A 54 28.77 11.25 24.81
CA ARG A 54 28.47 11.92 26.09
C ARG A 54 27.01 12.33 26.12
N VAL A 55 26.29 11.85 27.13
CA VAL A 55 24.95 12.34 27.46
C VAL A 55 25.10 13.27 28.66
N PRO A 56 24.63 14.53 28.60
CA PRO A 56 24.67 15.45 29.72
C PRO A 56 24.05 14.83 30.98
N GLY A 57 24.71 14.97 32.13
CA GLY A 57 24.23 14.43 33.41
C GLY A 57 24.68 12.99 33.73
N PHE A 58 25.37 12.30 32.82
CA PHE A 58 25.85 10.93 33.06
C PHE A 58 27.37 10.81 32.96
N SER A 59 27.98 10.10 33.93
CA SER A 59 29.37 9.64 33.79
C SER A 59 29.47 8.56 32.72
N THR A 60 30.64 8.41 32.09
CA THR A 60 30.87 7.39 31.05
C THR A 60 30.51 5.98 31.52
N GLU A 61 30.87 5.64 32.77
CA GLU A 61 30.56 4.32 33.33
C GLU A 61 29.05 4.15 33.61
N ARG A 62 28.34 5.20 34.05
CA ARG A 62 26.88 5.15 34.23
C ARG A 62 26.15 5.04 32.91
N LEU A 63 26.58 5.78 31.89
CA LEU A 63 26.05 5.72 30.53
C LEU A 63 26.20 4.31 29.92
N ILE A 64 27.37 3.67 30.09
CA ILE A 64 27.59 2.29 29.65
C ILE A 64 26.62 1.32 30.35
N THR A 65 26.35 1.49 31.65
CA THR A 65 25.38 0.67 32.39
C THR A 65 23.96 0.87 31.85
N ILE A 66 23.55 2.12 31.59
CA ILE A 66 22.23 2.45 31.02
C ILE A 66 22.07 1.85 29.61
N LEU A 67 23.05 2.04 28.74
CA LEU A 67 23.03 1.51 27.37
C LEU A 67 22.97 -0.01 27.33
N ARG A 68 23.65 -0.71 28.26
CA ARG A 68 23.54 -2.17 28.40
C ARG A 68 22.14 -2.61 28.81
N SER A 69 21.49 -1.87 29.71
CA SER A 69 20.11 -2.15 30.13
C SER A 69 19.13 -1.93 28.97
N LEU A 70 19.27 -0.81 28.23
CA LEU A 70 18.46 -0.52 27.05
C LEU A 70 18.65 -1.56 25.93
N GLN A 71 19.88 -2.02 25.73
CA GLN A 71 20.18 -3.06 24.75
C GLN A 71 19.61 -4.43 25.15
N LYS A 72 19.68 -4.79 26.43
CA LYS A 72 19.09 -6.04 26.93
C LYS A 72 17.60 -6.14 26.57
N ASP A 73 16.91 -5.00 26.63
CA ASP A 73 15.48 -4.88 26.32
C ASP A 73 15.21 -4.53 24.85
N ARG A 74 16.26 -4.58 23.98
CA ARG A 74 16.19 -4.36 22.53
C ARG A 74 15.58 -3.03 22.09
N ILE A 75 15.67 -2.01 22.95
CA ILE A 75 14.99 -0.73 22.77
C ILE A 75 15.46 0.04 21.53
N PHE A 76 16.72 -0.12 21.12
CA PHE A 76 17.27 0.53 19.92
C PHE A 76 17.10 -0.30 18.64
N GLU A 77 16.58 -1.53 18.72
CA GLU A 77 16.41 -2.40 17.54
C GLU A 77 15.16 -2.02 16.72
N HIS A 78 14.08 -1.61 17.39
CA HIS A 78 12.84 -1.23 16.72
C HIS A 78 12.01 -0.26 17.57
N SER A 79 11.28 0.66 16.92
CA SER A 79 10.43 1.66 17.58
C SER A 79 9.33 1.02 18.45
N SER A 80 8.87 -0.19 18.10
CA SER A 80 7.89 -0.95 18.89
C SER A 80 8.41 -1.43 20.24
N TYR A 81 9.70 -1.80 20.36
CA TYR A 81 10.30 -2.17 21.65
C TYR A 81 10.43 -0.94 22.55
N ALA A 82 10.81 0.21 21.97
CA ALA A 82 10.82 1.48 22.68
C ALA A 82 9.43 1.93 23.11
N CYS A 83 8.41 1.78 22.24
CA CYS A 83 7.03 2.12 22.53
C CYS A 83 6.44 1.25 23.66
N ARG A 84 6.74 -0.06 23.66
CA ARG A 84 6.37 -0.93 24.79
C ARG A 84 7.11 -0.58 26.08
N ALA A 85 8.38 -0.19 26.00
CA ALA A 85 9.18 0.13 27.18
C ALA A 85 8.83 1.50 27.76
N PHE A 86 8.56 2.50 26.90
CA PHE A 86 8.34 3.91 27.21
C PHE A 86 7.13 4.48 26.43
N PRO A 87 5.90 3.99 26.67
CA PRO A 87 4.71 4.47 25.97
C PRO A 87 4.51 5.99 26.10
N GLU A 88 4.94 6.60 27.22
CA GLU A 88 4.92 8.05 27.48
C GLU A 88 5.75 8.89 26.49
N LEU A 89 6.60 8.27 25.66
CA LEU A 89 7.34 8.95 24.60
C LEU A 89 6.56 9.04 23.29
N PHE A 90 5.45 8.31 23.19
CA PHE A 90 4.70 8.07 21.96
C PHE A 90 3.19 8.33 22.13
N LEU A 91 2.78 8.82 23.30
CA LEU A 91 1.44 9.34 23.52
C LEU A 91 1.48 10.84 23.23
N ASP A 92 0.78 11.25 22.17
CA ASP A 92 0.37 12.64 22.01
C ASP A 92 -0.58 12.96 23.18
N GLU A 93 -0.22 13.94 24.01
CA GLU A 93 -1.03 14.31 25.18
C GLU A 93 -2.46 14.70 24.75
N GLU A 94 -3.45 13.99 25.29
CA GLU A 94 -4.83 14.48 25.29
C GLU A 94 -4.89 15.82 26.06
N PRO A 95 -5.52 16.86 25.50
CA PRO A 95 -5.57 18.16 26.16
C PRO A 95 -6.57 18.12 27.34
N ILE A 96 -6.03 18.15 28.55
CA ILE A 96 -6.76 18.52 29.77
C ILE A 96 -7.17 19.99 29.65
N SER A 97 -8.47 20.26 29.59
CA SER A 97 -9.03 21.60 29.80
C SER A 97 -8.79 22.03 31.26
N PRO A 98 -8.36 23.27 31.51
CA PRO A 98 -9.32 24.22 32.05
C PRO A 98 -9.14 25.69 31.62
N ALA A 99 -10.30 26.36 31.52
CA ALA A 99 -10.59 27.77 31.86
C ALA A 99 -9.82 28.95 31.22
N ALA A 100 -10.56 29.68 30.38
CA ALA A 100 -10.70 31.15 30.28
C ALA A 100 -9.46 32.06 30.46
N ALA A 101 -9.03 32.71 29.37
CA ALA A 101 -8.83 34.17 29.30
C ALA A 101 -8.47 34.64 27.87
N SER A 102 -9.21 35.66 27.40
CA SER A 102 -8.86 36.73 26.45
C SER A 102 -8.28 36.40 25.05
N ALA A 103 -9.05 36.76 24.00
CA ALA A 103 -8.56 37.16 22.67
C ALA A 103 -7.83 38.53 22.74
N PRO A 104 -7.15 39.09 21.69
CA PRO A 104 -7.05 38.74 20.25
C PRO A 104 -5.54 38.81 19.75
N PRO A 105 -5.13 38.97 18.46
CA PRO A 105 -5.86 39.18 17.20
C PRO A 105 -5.50 38.26 16.02
N SER A 106 -6.35 38.38 15.00
CA SER A 106 -6.35 37.78 13.68
C SER A 106 -4.96 37.56 13.06
N ALA A 107 -4.62 36.30 12.84
CA ALA A 107 -3.59 35.89 11.88
C ALA A 107 -4.25 34.93 10.87
N THR A 108 -4.64 35.49 9.72
CA THR A 108 -5.26 34.78 8.60
C THR A 108 -4.23 33.99 7.78
N VAL A 109 -3.42 33.16 8.43
CA VAL A 109 -2.48 32.24 7.75
C VAL A 109 -2.32 30.92 8.53
N PRO A 110 -3.19 29.91 8.31
CA PRO A 110 -2.73 28.54 8.59
C PRO A 110 -3.05 27.47 7.53
N ALA A 111 -3.94 27.73 6.56
CA ALA A 111 -4.42 26.67 5.67
C ALA A 111 -3.38 26.24 4.61
N GLN A 112 -2.65 27.19 4.00
CA GLN A 112 -1.72 26.89 2.89
C GLN A 112 -0.43 26.19 3.34
N THR A 113 0.11 26.53 4.51
CA THR A 113 1.32 25.90 5.06
C THR A 113 1.05 24.45 5.51
N ALA A 114 -0.14 24.18 6.06
CA ALA A 114 -0.54 22.83 6.48
C ALA A 114 -0.79 21.89 5.28
N MET A 115 -1.42 22.37 4.19
CA MET A 115 -1.63 21.57 2.98
C MET A 115 -0.30 21.20 2.29
N ALA A 116 0.67 22.11 2.27
CA ALA A 116 2.00 21.85 1.71
C ALA A 116 2.80 20.82 2.53
N SER A 117 2.67 20.82 3.86
CA SER A 117 3.31 19.80 4.71
C SER A 117 2.68 18.42 4.56
N ILE A 118 1.35 18.34 4.40
CA ILE A 118 0.64 17.07 4.18
C ILE A 118 1.07 16.44 2.84
N GLY A 119 1.19 17.24 1.78
CA GLY A 119 1.63 16.76 0.47
C GLY A 119 3.05 16.17 0.49
N ARG A 120 3.97 16.74 1.28
CA ARG A 120 5.32 16.17 1.46
C ARG A 120 5.28 14.84 2.22
N SER A 121 4.56 14.79 3.34
CA SER A 121 4.45 13.56 4.14
C SER A 121 3.79 12.40 3.38
N GLN A 122 2.78 12.69 2.56
CA GLN A 122 2.16 11.67 1.71
C GLN A 122 3.13 11.16 0.64
N LYS A 123 3.91 12.05 0.02
CA LYS A 123 4.92 11.67 -0.97
C LYS A 123 6.02 10.79 -0.37
N ASP A 124 6.56 11.15 0.79
CA ASP A 124 7.60 10.37 1.48
C ASP A 124 7.10 8.95 1.84
N LEU A 125 5.82 8.82 2.20
CA LEU A 125 5.17 7.53 2.45
C LEU A 125 5.08 6.69 1.18
N VAL A 126 4.57 7.27 0.08
CA VAL A 126 4.43 6.57 -1.20
C VAL A 126 5.79 6.11 -1.73
N GLU A 127 6.83 6.96 -1.68
CA GLU A 127 8.20 6.59 -2.09
C GLU A 127 8.76 5.43 -1.23
N SER A 128 8.44 5.43 0.08
CA SER A 128 8.85 4.34 0.97
C SER A 128 8.14 3.02 0.62
N LEU A 129 6.85 3.07 0.27
CA LEU A 129 6.07 1.90 -0.19
C LEU A 129 6.55 1.40 -1.55
N GLU A 130 6.86 2.29 -2.49
CA GLU A 130 7.44 1.94 -3.79
C GLU A 130 8.79 1.23 -3.62
N ARG A 131 9.63 1.69 -2.68
CA ARG A 131 10.87 1.00 -2.35
C ARG A 131 10.63 -0.40 -1.76
N LEU A 132 9.62 -0.58 -0.91
CA LEU A 132 9.25 -1.91 -0.42
C LEU A 132 8.79 -2.83 -1.56
N TYR A 133 7.96 -2.30 -2.47
CA TYR A 133 7.47 -3.04 -3.64
C TYR A 133 8.60 -3.49 -4.57
N THR A 134 9.50 -2.57 -4.91
CA THR A 134 10.58 -2.82 -5.88
C THR A 134 11.71 -3.69 -5.33
N THR A 135 12.02 -3.55 -4.04
CA THR A 135 13.15 -4.29 -3.42
C THR A 135 12.74 -5.59 -2.76
N GLY A 136 11.49 -5.72 -2.31
CA GLY A 136 11.01 -6.87 -1.54
C GLY A 136 11.66 -7.04 -0.17
N ILE A 137 12.42 -6.05 0.31
CA ILE A 137 13.11 -6.14 1.62
C ILE A 137 12.06 -6.17 2.72
N TYR A 138 12.19 -7.13 3.64
CA TYR A 138 11.24 -7.44 4.73
C TYR A 138 9.96 -8.14 4.29
N SER A 139 9.88 -8.62 3.05
CA SER A 139 8.77 -9.46 2.61
C SER A 139 8.66 -10.73 3.45
N ASP A 140 7.42 -11.11 3.72
CA ASP A 140 7.03 -12.27 4.53
C ASP A 140 5.96 -13.11 3.83
N LEU A 141 5.68 -12.81 2.56
CA LEU A 141 4.77 -13.52 1.68
C LEU A 141 5.28 -13.46 0.23
N THR A 142 5.12 -14.55 -0.49
CA THR A 142 5.36 -14.63 -1.92
C THR A 142 4.04 -14.79 -2.65
N ILE A 143 3.74 -13.93 -3.62
CA ILE A 143 2.62 -14.16 -4.55
C ILE A 143 3.20 -14.39 -5.94
N SER A 144 2.69 -15.34 -6.72
CA SER A 144 3.18 -15.55 -8.09
C SER A 144 2.04 -15.68 -9.08
N SER A 145 2.15 -14.99 -10.22
CA SER A 145 1.43 -15.34 -11.45
C SER A 145 2.25 -16.32 -12.28
N VAL A 146 1.71 -16.77 -13.42
CA VAL A 146 2.42 -17.64 -14.37
C VAL A 146 3.73 -16.99 -14.87
N ALA A 147 3.77 -15.66 -15.00
CA ALA A 147 4.92 -14.95 -15.59
C ALA A 147 5.87 -14.32 -14.56
N LYS A 148 5.39 -13.99 -13.36
CA LYS A 148 6.15 -13.18 -12.39
C LYS A 148 5.86 -13.59 -10.95
N THR A 149 6.92 -13.62 -10.16
CA THR A 149 6.86 -13.81 -8.70
C THR A 149 7.11 -12.48 -8.00
N TYR A 150 6.34 -12.22 -6.95
CA TYR A 150 6.31 -10.99 -6.18
C TYR A 150 6.63 -11.29 -4.72
N SER A 151 7.71 -10.69 -4.20
CA SER A 151 8.03 -10.71 -2.78
C SER A 151 7.29 -9.57 -2.08
N VAL A 152 6.22 -9.88 -1.36
CA VAL A 152 5.27 -8.91 -0.81
C VAL A 152 5.17 -8.97 0.71
N HIS A 153 4.49 -7.98 1.29
CA HIS A 153 4.36 -7.82 2.73
C HIS A 153 2.90 -8.08 3.14
N ARG A 154 2.67 -9.05 4.02
CA ARG A 154 1.34 -9.38 4.56
C ARG A 154 0.70 -8.17 5.21
N ALA A 155 1.49 -7.37 5.92
CA ALA A 155 1.04 -6.14 6.57
C ALA A 155 0.51 -5.07 5.60
N ILE A 156 0.83 -5.18 4.30
CA ILE A 156 0.38 -4.25 3.26
C ILE A 156 -0.77 -4.87 2.47
N VAL A 157 -0.61 -6.10 1.99
CA VAL A 157 -1.57 -6.71 1.06
C VAL A 157 -2.81 -7.29 1.76
N CYS A 158 -2.67 -7.90 2.95
CA CYS A 158 -3.80 -8.52 3.64
C CYS A 158 -4.85 -7.48 4.08
N PRO A 159 -4.50 -6.35 4.72
CA PRO A 159 -5.50 -5.33 5.09
C PRO A 159 -6.24 -4.69 3.90
N ARG A 160 -5.79 -4.94 2.66
CA ARG A 160 -6.38 -4.40 1.43
C ARG A 160 -7.12 -5.46 0.61
N SER A 161 -7.13 -6.72 1.03
CA SER A 161 -7.78 -7.82 0.33
C SER A 161 -8.27 -8.84 1.35
N ASP A 162 -9.59 -8.97 1.46
CA ASP A 162 -10.22 -9.96 2.34
C ASP A 162 -9.86 -11.38 1.91
N PHE A 163 -9.73 -11.61 0.60
CA PHE A 163 -9.25 -12.88 0.05
C PHE A 163 -7.84 -13.21 0.55
N LEU A 164 -6.87 -12.28 0.41
CA LEU A 164 -5.50 -12.52 0.85
C LEU A 164 -5.41 -12.64 2.38
N THR A 165 -6.24 -11.90 3.12
CA THR A 165 -6.38 -12.07 4.57
C THR A 165 -6.83 -13.48 4.92
N ALA A 166 -7.88 -14.00 4.26
CA ALA A 166 -8.38 -15.34 4.47
C ALA A 166 -7.35 -16.40 4.10
N ALA A 167 -6.71 -16.27 2.93
CA ALA A 167 -5.67 -17.19 2.45
C ALA A 167 -4.49 -17.28 3.45
N CYS A 168 -4.01 -16.13 3.92
CA CYS A 168 -2.91 -16.04 4.89
C CYS A 168 -3.26 -16.47 6.32
N ARG A 169 -4.55 -16.64 6.66
CA ARG A 169 -5.00 -17.12 7.98
C ARG A 169 -5.45 -18.57 7.98
N SER A 170 -5.69 -19.12 6.80
CA SER A 170 -6.23 -20.47 6.65
C SER A 170 -5.23 -21.52 7.15
N PRO A 171 -5.69 -22.68 7.67
CA PRO A 171 -4.79 -23.77 8.05
C PRO A 171 -4.21 -24.52 6.82
N PHE A 172 -4.49 -24.05 5.60
CA PHE A 172 -4.02 -24.65 4.37
C PHE A 172 -2.57 -24.23 4.05
N LYS A 173 -2.01 -24.86 3.01
CA LYS A 173 -0.58 -24.77 2.67
C LYS A 173 -0.10 -23.34 2.47
N GLU A 174 -0.97 -22.46 2.00
CA GLU A 174 -0.68 -21.06 1.73
C GLU A 174 -0.20 -20.32 2.99
N SER A 175 -0.79 -20.62 4.16
CA SER A 175 -0.37 -20.02 5.43
C SER A 175 0.92 -20.64 5.98
N SER A 176 1.23 -21.90 5.66
CA SER A 176 2.44 -22.56 6.15
C SER A 176 3.67 -22.26 5.28
N ASP A 177 3.45 -22.18 3.97
CA ASP A 177 4.52 -22.07 2.98
C ASP A 177 4.84 -20.60 2.70
N GLY A 178 3.95 -19.67 3.07
CA GLY A 178 4.13 -18.24 2.83
C GLY A 178 4.10 -17.92 1.34
N SER A 179 3.39 -18.72 0.55
CA SER A 179 3.24 -18.56 -0.90
C SER A 179 1.79 -18.67 -1.35
N ILE A 180 1.39 -17.81 -2.28
CA ILE A 180 0.08 -17.81 -2.93
C ILE A 180 0.31 -17.83 -4.44
N HIS A 181 -0.27 -18.82 -5.12
CA HIS A 181 -0.11 -19.00 -6.57
C HIS A 181 -1.42 -18.63 -7.28
N LEU A 182 -1.32 -17.75 -8.28
CA LEU A 182 -2.43 -17.22 -9.08
C LEU A 182 -2.28 -17.64 -10.56
N PRO A 183 -2.43 -18.93 -10.90
CA PRO A 183 -2.18 -19.43 -12.26
C PRO A 183 -3.29 -19.07 -13.24
N ASP A 184 -4.51 -18.84 -12.75
CA ASP A 184 -5.70 -18.64 -13.58
C ASP A 184 -5.94 -17.17 -13.96
N ASP A 185 -5.11 -16.24 -13.47
CA ASP A 185 -5.25 -14.79 -13.70
C ASP A 185 -4.22 -14.26 -14.69
N GLU A 186 -4.63 -13.31 -15.55
CA GLU A 186 -3.72 -12.75 -16.54
C GLU A 186 -2.53 -12.01 -15.87
N PRO A 187 -1.28 -12.33 -16.22
CA PRO A 187 -0.12 -11.79 -15.51
C PRO A 187 -0.02 -10.26 -15.50
N CYS A 188 -0.46 -9.59 -16.56
CA CYS A 188 -0.47 -8.13 -16.63
C CYS A 188 -1.48 -7.51 -15.64
N VAL A 189 -2.63 -8.13 -15.46
CA VAL A 189 -3.70 -7.69 -14.56
C VAL A 189 -3.28 -7.95 -13.11
N VAL A 190 -2.64 -9.09 -12.83
CA VAL A 190 -2.02 -9.37 -11.52
C VAL A 190 -0.96 -8.32 -11.19
N ASP A 191 -0.10 -7.94 -12.13
CA ASP A 191 0.92 -6.90 -11.90
C ASP A 191 0.29 -5.56 -11.52
N MET A 192 -0.83 -5.18 -12.16
CA MET A 192 -1.58 -3.96 -11.81
C MET A 192 -2.20 -4.02 -10.42
N MET A 193 -2.77 -5.16 -10.03
CA MET A 193 -3.25 -5.37 -8.67
C MET A 193 -2.10 -5.25 -7.65
N MET A 194 -0.93 -5.80 -7.96
CA MET A 194 0.25 -5.69 -7.10
C MET A 194 0.75 -4.25 -6.97
N GLN A 195 0.79 -3.49 -8.07
CA GLN A 195 1.11 -2.06 -8.03
C GLN A 195 0.14 -1.29 -7.12
N TYR A 196 -1.16 -1.56 -7.25
CA TYR A 196 -2.20 -0.90 -6.46
C TYR A 196 -2.01 -1.11 -4.95
N PHE A 197 -1.65 -2.33 -4.52
CA PHE A 197 -1.43 -2.61 -3.10
C PHE A 197 -0.33 -1.76 -2.45
N TYR A 198 0.59 -1.18 -3.22
CA TYR A 198 1.64 -0.32 -2.67
C TYR A 198 1.43 1.14 -3.00
N LEU A 199 0.98 1.44 -4.22
CA LEU A 199 0.99 2.79 -4.78
C LEU A 199 -0.38 3.45 -4.74
N LEU A 200 -1.45 2.71 -4.43
CA LEU A 200 -2.86 3.14 -4.58
C LEU A 200 -3.19 3.60 -6.00
N ASP A 201 -2.34 3.21 -6.95
CA ASP A 201 -2.44 3.48 -8.36
C ASP A 201 -1.85 2.28 -9.10
N TYR A 202 -2.26 2.10 -10.35
CA TYR A 202 -1.64 1.13 -11.24
C TYR A 202 -1.41 1.77 -12.60
N ARG A 203 -0.28 1.45 -13.21
CA ARG A 203 0.00 1.82 -14.58
C ARG A 203 -0.13 0.58 -15.44
N GLN A 204 -0.60 0.77 -16.67
CA GLN A 204 -0.48 -0.25 -17.70
C GLN A 204 1.01 -0.58 -17.80
N SER A 205 1.39 -1.76 -17.31
CA SER A 205 2.79 -2.13 -17.28
C SER A 205 3.27 -2.32 -18.72
N LEU A 206 4.57 -2.12 -18.95
CA LEU A 206 5.24 -2.34 -20.25
C LEU A 206 5.15 -3.81 -20.75
N TYR A 207 4.37 -4.67 -20.09
CA TYR A 207 4.09 -6.03 -20.54
C TYR A 207 3.46 -6.05 -21.94
N THR A 208 2.63 -5.05 -22.29
CA THR A 208 2.13 -4.90 -23.67
C THR A 208 3.27 -4.66 -24.65
N ASP A 209 4.26 -3.82 -24.32
CA ASP A 209 5.42 -3.57 -25.19
C ASP A 209 6.32 -4.80 -25.33
N SER A 210 6.46 -5.60 -24.27
CA SER A 210 7.34 -6.78 -24.28
C SER A 210 6.73 -7.98 -25.02
N LEU A 211 5.40 -8.15 -24.99
CA LEU A 211 4.72 -9.15 -25.84
C LEU A 211 4.74 -8.77 -27.33
N LEU A 212 4.75 -7.46 -27.63
CA LEU A 212 4.94 -6.96 -28.99
C LEU A 212 6.38 -7.13 -29.51
N GLN A 213 7.35 -7.41 -28.64
CA GLN A 213 8.77 -7.53 -28.98
C GLN A 213 9.33 -8.96 -28.96
N SER A 214 8.53 -9.97 -28.59
CA SER A 214 8.91 -11.38 -28.72
C SER A 214 8.60 -11.91 -30.13
N PRO A 215 9.60 -12.23 -30.96
CA PRO A 215 9.39 -12.67 -32.35
C PRO A 215 9.03 -14.17 -32.47
N GLU A 216 8.81 -14.88 -31.36
CA GLU A 216 8.67 -16.35 -31.31
C GLU A 216 7.23 -16.84 -31.09
N LEU A 217 6.24 -15.94 -31.03
CA LEU A 217 4.82 -16.31 -30.96
C LEU A 217 4.18 -16.09 -32.33
N GLU A 218 3.87 -17.19 -33.01
CA GLU A 218 3.03 -17.20 -34.22
C GLU A 218 1.77 -16.34 -33.99
N PRO A 219 1.40 -15.45 -34.93
CA PRO A 219 0.23 -14.59 -34.80
C PRO A 219 -1.06 -15.40 -34.99
N SER A 220 -1.41 -16.20 -33.98
CA SER A 220 -2.68 -16.90 -33.90
C SER A 220 -3.37 -16.50 -32.60
N LYS A 221 -4.35 -15.58 -32.74
CA LYS A 221 -5.31 -15.18 -31.69
C LYS A 221 -4.76 -14.62 -30.37
N ALA A 222 -3.60 -13.99 -30.35
CA ALA A 222 -3.30 -13.07 -29.25
C ALA A 222 -4.11 -11.78 -29.49
N GLU A 223 -5.38 -11.76 -29.05
CA GLU A 223 -6.16 -10.53 -28.99
C GLU A 223 -5.39 -9.53 -28.12
N SER A 224 -4.93 -8.45 -28.75
CA SER A 224 -4.25 -7.37 -28.04
C SER A 224 -5.24 -6.77 -27.04
N ILE A 225 -4.91 -6.83 -25.75
CA ILE A 225 -5.76 -6.24 -24.70
C ILE A 225 -5.75 -4.72 -24.90
N THR A 226 -6.91 -4.17 -25.26
CA THR A 226 -7.12 -2.72 -25.41
C THR A 226 -7.10 -2.03 -24.05
N CYS A 227 -6.89 -0.71 -24.03
CA CYS A 227 -6.86 0.07 -22.79
C CYS A 227 -8.19 -0.05 -22.00
N LEU A 228 -9.32 -0.01 -22.70
CA LEU A 228 -10.65 -0.13 -22.11
C LEU A 228 -10.90 -1.54 -21.55
N LEU A 229 -10.57 -2.59 -22.31
CA LEU A 229 -10.69 -3.98 -21.86
C LEU A 229 -9.80 -4.25 -20.64
N LEU A 230 -8.60 -3.66 -20.61
CA LEU A 230 -7.69 -3.81 -19.48
C LEU A 230 -8.32 -3.33 -18.17
N HIS A 231 -8.98 -2.17 -18.17
CA HIS A 231 -9.64 -1.65 -16.97
C HIS A 231 -10.81 -2.55 -16.51
N ALA A 232 -11.55 -3.15 -17.45
CA ALA A 232 -12.56 -4.16 -17.12
C ALA A 232 -11.93 -5.40 -16.46
N LYS A 233 -10.81 -5.90 -16.99
CA LYS A 233 -10.08 -7.03 -16.37
C LYS A 233 -9.49 -6.70 -15.00
N VAL A 234 -9.02 -5.46 -14.79
CA VAL A 234 -8.59 -5.01 -13.46
C VAL A 234 -9.77 -4.93 -12.49
N TYR A 235 -10.96 -4.54 -12.96
CA TYR A 235 -12.16 -4.59 -12.13
C TYR A 235 -12.52 -6.02 -11.72
N THR A 236 -12.46 -6.97 -12.65
CA THR A 236 -12.83 -8.38 -12.37
C THR A 236 -11.85 -9.05 -11.43
N ILE A 237 -10.53 -8.77 -11.54
CA ILE A 237 -9.57 -9.24 -10.54
C ILE A 237 -9.82 -8.58 -9.19
N ALA A 238 -10.15 -7.28 -9.15
CA ALA A 238 -10.42 -6.57 -7.91
C ALA A 238 -11.63 -7.16 -7.17
N GLU A 239 -12.70 -7.52 -7.90
CA GLU A 239 -13.84 -8.25 -7.34
C GLU A 239 -13.44 -9.63 -6.83
N LYS A 240 -12.73 -10.43 -7.65
CA LYS A 240 -12.29 -11.78 -7.29
C LYS A 240 -11.46 -11.82 -6.00
N TYR A 241 -10.60 -10.82 -5.81
CA TYR A 241 -9.72 -10.71 -4.64
C TYR A 241 -10.25 -9.78 -3.55
N ALA A 242 -11.49 -9.31 -3.65
CA ALA A 242 -12.15 -8.41 -2.71
C ALA A 242 -11.30 -7.17 -2.36
N VAL A 243 -11.00 -6.36 -3.39
CA VAL A 243 -10.20 -5.13 -3.32
C VAL A 243 -11.06 -3.96 -3.81
N ASP A 244 -11.98 -3.49 -2.98
CA ASP A 244 -12.98 -2.48 -3.37
C ASP A 244 -12.36 -1.18 -3.93
N GLY A 245 -11.32 -0.66 -3.28
CA GLY A 245 -10.67 0.55 -3.77
C GLY A 245 -9.99 0.38 -5.14
N LEU A 246 -9.67 -0.85 -5.56
CA LEU A 246 -9.17 -1.12 -6.91
C LEU A 246 -10.33 -1.18 -7.92
N LYS A 247 -11.51 -1.67 -7.51
CA LYS A 247 -12.74 -1.60 -8.33
C LYS A 247 -13.06 -0.14 -8.67
N ASP A 248 -13.07 0.73 -7.65
CA ASP A 248 -13.33 2.16 -7.82
C ASP A 248 -12.33 2.82 -8.76
N LEU A 249 -11.03 2.54 -8.57
CA LEU A 249 -9.98 3.08 -9.41
C LEU A 249 -10.09 2.57 -10.86
N ALA A 250 -10.46 1.31 -11.07
CA ALA A 250 -10.65 0.74 -12.40
C ALA A 250 -11.80 1.41 -13.15
N VAL A 251 -12.93 1.66 -12.48
CA VAL A 251 -14.06 2.41 -13.07
C VAL A 251 -13.64 3.85 -13.41
N ALA A 252 -12.94 4.54 -12.50
CA ALA A 252 -12.49 5.90 -12.75
C ALA A 252 -11.57 5.98 -13.99
N LYS A 253 -10.56 5.10 -14.06
CA LYS A 253 -9.64 5.06 -15.20
C LYS A 253 -10.31 4.62 -16.50
N PHE A 254 -11.29 3.72 -16.43
CA PHE A 254 -12.09 3.32 -17.59
C PHE A 254 -12.87 4.51 -18.17
N LYS A 255 -13.57 5.29 -17.33
CA LYS A 255 -14.30 6.49 -17.75
C LYS A 255 -13.35 7.54 -18.34
N ASP A 256 -12.20 7.77 -17.68
CA ASP A 256 -11.17 8.69 -18.18
C ASP A 256 -10.59 8.25 -19.52
N ALA A 257 -10.33 6.95 -19.70
CA ALA A 257 -9.81 6.38 -20.94
C ALA A 257 -10.84 6.48 -22.07
N ALA A 258 -12.11 6.20 -21.79
CA ALA A 258 -13.20 6.31 -22.78
C ALA A 258 -13.36 7.75 -23.27
N ALA A 259 -13.21 8.74 -22.37
CA ALA A 259 -13.28 10.16 -22.72
C ALA A 259 -12.07 10.65 -23.52
N GLN A 260 -10.88 10.10 -23.29
CA GLN A 260 -9.63 10.58 -23.91
C GLN A 260 -9.26 9.84 -25.20
N ALA A 261 -9.56 8.54 -25.27
CA ALA A 261 -9.15 7.64 -26.35
C ALA A 261 -10.30 6.66 -26.66
N TRP A 262 -11.36 7.19 -27.25
CA TRP A 262 -12.53 6.40 -27.63
C TRP A 262 -12.17 5.32 -28.67
N GLU A 263 -12.48 4.07 -28.33
CA GLU A 263 -12.20 2.91 -29.16
C GLU A 263 -13.37 1.92 -29.03
N PRO A 264 -14.32 1.92 -30.00
CA PRO A 264 -15.57 1.17 -29.89
C PRO A 264 -15.40 -0.33 -29.66
N ASN A 265 -14.46 -0.98 -30.33
CA ASN A 265 -14.32 -2.44 -30.23
C ASN A 265 -13.76 -2.83 -28.86
N GLY A 266 -12.75 -2.10 -28.38
CA GLY A 266 -12.24 -2.26 -27.03
C GLY A 266 -13.25 -1.95 -25.95
N PHE A 267 -14.15 -0.98 -26.17
CA PHE A 267 -15.29 -0.74 -25.29
C PHE A 267 -16.26 -1.93 -25.27
N LEU A 268 -16.63 -2.49 -26.43
CA LEU A 268 -17.52 -3.65 -26.51
C LEU A 268 -16.90 -4.90 -25.87
N CYS A 269 -15.59 -5.10 -26.01
CA CYS A 269 -14.86 -6.14 -25.28
C CYS A 269 -14.89 -5.89 -23.76
N ALA A 270 -14.70 -4.65 -23.31
CA ALA A 270 -14.77 -4.28 -21.90
C ALA A 270 -16.18 -4.51 -21.32
N ALA A 271 -17.22 -4.14 -22.06
CA ALA A 271 -18.62 -4.41 -21.71
C ALA A 271 -18.88 -5.91 -21.62
N THR A 272 -18.37 -6.70 -22.58
CA THR A 272 -18.46 -8.16 -22.56
C THR A 272 -17.83 -8.73 -21.30
N GLU A 273 -16.57 -8.37 -21.02
CA GLU A 273 -15.85 -8.81 -19.81
C GLU A 273 -16.63 -8.47 -18.54
N ALA A 274 -17.15 -7.24 -18.42
CA ALA A 274 -17.91 -6.82 -17.25
C ALA A 274 -19.17 -7.67 -17.04
N TYR A 275 -19.94 -7.94 -18.10
CA TYR A 275 -21.19 -8.68 -17.99
C TYR A 275 -21.02 -10.20 -17.90
N THR A 276 -19.88 -10.75 -18.34
CA THR A 276 -19.59 -12.20 -18.24
C THR A 276 -18.84 -12.60 -16.98
N SER A 277 -18.05 -11.69 -16.41
CA SER A 277 -17.13 -11.99 -15.29
C SER A 277 -17.62 -11.45 -13.94
N THR A 278 -18.76 -10.76 -13.91
CA THR A 278 -19.40 -10.29 -12.67
C THR A 278 -20.83 -10.79 -12.57
N ILE A 279 -21.44 -10.70 -11.38
CA ILE A 279 -22.86 -11.01 -11.17
C ILE A 279 -23.75 -9.76 -11.40
N ASP A 280 -25.05 -9.96 -11.64
CA ASP A 280 -25.98 -8.86 -11.96
C ASP A 280 -26.10 -7.79 -10.86
N THR A 281 -25.85 -8.15 -9.60
CA THR A 281 -25.85 -7.22 -8.46
C THR A 281 -24.56 -6.40 -8.34
N ASP A 282 -23.50 -6.77 -9.05
CA ASP A 282 -22.27 -5.98 -9.10
C ASP A 282 -22.44 -4.85 -10.14
N ARG A 283 -22.85 -3.68 -9.65
CA ARG A 283 -23.25 -2.56 -10.49
C ARG A 283 -22.12 -1.59 -10.85
N GLY A 284 -20.97 -1.63 -10.18
CA GLY A 284 -19.93 -0.60 -10.33
C GLY A 284 -19.46 -0.40 -11.77
N PHE A 285 -18.90 -1.45 -12.39
CA PHE A 285 -18.43 -1.36 -13.79
C PHE A 285 -19.58 -1.38 -14.80
N ARG A 286 -20.66 -2.11 -14.50
CA ARG A 286 -21.83 -2.21 -15.39
C ARG A 286 -22.54 -0.87 -15.57
N ASP A 287 -22.71 -0.10 -14.50
CA ASP A 287 -23.26 1.25 -14.56
C ASP A 287 -22.36 2.18 -15.40
N ALA A 288 -21.04 2.06 -15.27
CA ALA A 288 -20.10 2.82 -16.10
C ALA A 288 -20.21 2.47 -17.60
N VAL A 289 -20.41 1.19 -17.93
CA VAL A 289 -20.66 0.73 -19.30
C VAL A 289 -21.95 1.34 -19.85
N ILE A 290 -23.03 1.34 -19.07
CA ILE A 290 -24.33 1.92 -19.46
C ILE A 290 -24.21 3.44 -19.68
N GLU A 291 -23.55 4.15 -18.78
CA GLU A 291 -23.32 5.59 -18.92
C GLU A 291 -22.57 5.90 -20.23
N ILE A 292 -21.56 5.11 -20.59
CA ILE A 292 -20.80 5.31 -21.83
C ILE A 292 -21.64 4.99 -23.07
N PHE A 293 -22.45 3.93 -23.05
CA PHE A 293 -23.43 3.66 -24.12
C PHE A 293 -24.40 4.83 -24.31
N ALA A 294 -24.82 5.49 -23.22
CA ALA A 294 -25.70 6.65 -23.29
C ALA A 294 -24.99 7.92 -23.80
N VAL A 295 -23.67 8.04 -23.60
CA VAL A 295 -22.88 9.13 -24.19
C VAL A 295 -22.64 8.90 -25.69
N HIS A 296 -22.46 7.64 -26.10
CA HIS A 296 -22.21 7.22 -27.48
C HIS A 296 -23.44 6.52 -28.07
N GLU A 297 -24.55 7.26 -28.19
CA GLU A 297 -25.81 6.72 -28.72
C GLU A 297 -25.67 6.20 -30.16
N ASP A 298 -24.71 6.73 -30.94
CA ASP A 298 -24.36 6.27 -32.28
C ASP A 298 -23.89 4.82 -32.30
N LEU A 299 -23.35 4.32 -31.20
CA LEU A 299 -22.97 2.91 -31.05
C LEU A 299 -24.20 1.99 -31.07
N LEU A 300 -25.39 2.48 -30.73
CA LEU A 300 -26.62 1.68 -30.83
C LEU A 300 -27.06 1.44 -32.28
N ASP A 301 -26.53 2.21 -33.24
CA ASP A 301 -26.76 2.00 -34.67
C ASP A 301 -25.76 1.01 -35.31
N ASP A 302 -24.65 0.73 -34.64
CA ASP A 302 -23.62 -0.19 -35.10
C ASP A 302 -24.05 -1.66 -34.96
N GLU A 303 -23.81 -2.47 -36.00
CA GLU A 303 -24.25 -3.88 -36.02
C GLU A 303 -23.45 -4.79 -35.08
N GLU A 304 -22.16 -4.48 -34.85
CA GLU A 304 -21.32 -5.23 -33.92
C GLU A 304 -21.73 -4.94 -32.47
N ALA A 305 -21.98 -3.67 -32.16
CA ALA A 305 -22.53 -3.25 -30.88
C ALA A 305 -23.91 -3.85 -30.63
N LYS A 306 -24.84 -3.80 -31.60
CA LYS A 306 -26.16 -4.46 -31.47
C LYS A 306 -26.02 -5.95 -31.21
N THR A 307 -25.08 -6.61 -31.88
CA THR A 307 -24.82 -8.05 -31.70
C THR A 307 -24.32 -8.34 -30.27
N THR A 308 -23.38 -7.53 -29.79
CA THR A 308 -22.85 -7.60 -28.43
C THR A 308 -23.94 -7.33 -27.39
N ILE A 309 -24.74 -6.29 -27.56
CA ILE A 309 -25.85 -5.96 -26.65
C ILE A 309 -26.83 -7.14 -26.56
N LYS A 310 -27.23 -7.72 -27.71
CA LYS A 310 -28.15 -8.86 -27.75
C LYS A 310 -27.58 -10.13 -27.12
N SER A 311 -26.27 -10.34 -27.16
CA SER A 311 -25.62 -11.52 -26.58
C SER A 311 -25.41 -11.39 -25.07
N LEU A 312 -25.25 -10.16 -24.56
CA LEU A 312 -24.97 -9.87 -23.16
C LEU A 312 -26.22 -9.80 -22.28
N GLY A 313 -26.92 -10.93 -22.14
CA GLY A 313 -27.90 -11.20 -21.08
C GLY A 313 -28.72 -10.00 -20.57
N SER A 314 -28.29 -9.42 -19.45
CA SER A 314 -28.96 -8.31 -18.75
C SER A 314 -28.68 -6.91 -19.30
N LEU A 315 -27.68 -6.72 -20.16
CA LEU A 315 -27.31 -5.41 -20.72
C LEU A 315 -28.47 -4.71 -21.47
N PRO A 316 -29.25 -5.37 -22.35
CA PRO A 316 -30.40 -4.73 -23.00
C PRO A 316 -31.43 -4.22 -21.99
N TYR A 317 -31.68 -5.00 -20.93
CA TYR A 317 -32.63 -4.63 -19.88
C TYR A 317 -32.12 -3.45 -19.06
N ASP A 318 -30.83 -3.45 -18.74
CA ASP A 318 -30.19 -2.36 -18.01
C ASP A 318 -30.22 -1.04 -18.80
N LEU A 319 -29.88 -1.09 -20.09
CA LEU A 319 -29.96 0.08 -20.99
C LEU A 319 -31.39 0.61 -21.06
N LEU A 320 -32.39 -0.27 -21.21
CA LEU A 320 -33.81 0.11 -21.24
C LEU A 320 -34.22 0.82 -19.94
N LEU A 321 -33.84 0.27 -18.79
CA LEU A 321 -34.14 0.88 -17.49
C LEU A 321 -33.44 2.24 -17.32
N TYR A 322 -32.21 2.37 -17.79
CA TYR A 322 -31.45 3.61 -17.72
C TYR A 322 -32.12 4.70 -18.55
N PHE A 323 -32.37 4.46 -19.84
CA PHE A 323 -33.02 5.45 -20.71
C PHE A 323 -34.45 5.79 -20.25
N HIS A 324 -35.18 4.83 -19.67
CA HIS A 324 -36.49 5.10 -19.08
C HIS A 324 -36.41 6.07 -17.89
N ARG A 325 -35.38 5.97 -17.06
CA ARG A 325 -35.17 6.86 -15.91
C ARG A 325 -34.73 8.26 -16.35
N GLU A 326 -33.89 8.35 -17.36
CA GLU A 326 -33.39 9.62 -17.91
C GLU A 326 -34.44 10.36 -18.78
N GLY A 327 -35.55 9.70 -19.13
CA GLY A 327 -36.58 10.29 -19.98
C GLY A 327 -36.22 10.34 -21.47
N ASN A 328 -35.15 9.65 -21.86
CA ASN A 328 -34.62 9.58 -23.24
C ASN A 328 -35.30 8.47 -24.06
N PHE A 329 -36.63 8.52 -24.19
CA PHE A 329 -37.28 7.78 -25.28
C PHE A 329 -37.41 8.71 -26.48
N LEU A 330 -36.71 8.34 -27.57
CA LEU A 330 -36.85 8.90 -28.92
C LEU A 330 -38.31 8.90 -29.39
#